data_AF-A0A8T4PXU2-F1
#
_entry.id   AF-A0A8T4PXU2-F1
#
_cell.length_a   1.000
_cell.length_b   1.000
_cell.length_c   1.000
_cell.angle_alpha   90.00
_cell.angle_beta   90.00
_cell.angle_gamma   90.00
#
_symmetry.space_group_name_H-M   'P 1'
#
loop_
_entity.id
_entity.type
_entity.pdbx_description
1 polymer ?
#
loop_
_entity_poly.entity_id
_entity_poly.type
_entity_poly.pdbx_seq_one_letter_code
_entity_poly.pdbx_strand_id
1 'polypeptide(L)'
;MASSVFRGVIEFFDTVGLYDVVLPFILVFTITFAILEKTKVLGTEQVHGHPQTRKNLNAMVAFVVSFLVVASSRLVEIVTRVSGDMVILLMLSVLFLLLVGSFMKEGDPVYLKGGWQTFFMAIMFIGIVLIFLNAIKDPNGVTWLDRFWNFVSRGQGGDSVGAIILLILFILFIAYIVREPGKADKEEHGEGESHGH
;
A
#
# COMPACT_ATOMS: atom_id res chain seq x y z
N MET A 1 -9.17 42.01 2.62
CA MET A 1 -7.96 42.14 3.45
C MET A 1 -7.65 40.90 4.30
N ALA A 2 -8.62 40.06 4.66
CA ALA A 2 -8.34 38.80 5.40
C ALA A 2 -7.73 37.66 4.55
N SER A 3 -7.89 37.70 3.22
CA SER A 3 -7.34 36.68 2.31
C SER A 3 -5.81 36.71 2.19
N SER A 4 -5.13 37.82 2.55
CA SER A 4 -3.67 37.91 2.45
C SER A 4 -2.94 37.37 3.69
N VAL A 5 -3.53 37.50 4.89
CA VAL A 5 -2.87 37.07 6.14
C VAL A 5 -2.78 35.54 6.22
N PHE A 6 -3.88 34.84 5.91
CA PHE A 6 -3.89 33.37 5.92
C PHE A 6 -2.98 32.79 4.83
N ARG A 7 -3.00 33.34 3.63
CA ARG A 7 -2.08 32.97 2.55
C ARG A 7 -0.63 33.22 2.95
N GLY A 8 -0.33 34.36 3.57
CA GLY A 8 1.02 34.69 4.04
C GLY A 8 1.55 33.72 5.11
N VAL A 9 0.68 33.21 6.00
CA VAL A 9 1.06 32.16 6.96
C VAL A 9 1.37 30.84 6.25
N ILE A 10 0.57 30.45 5.26
CA ILE A 10 0.82 29.23 4.47
C ILE A 10 2.12 29.35 3.68
N GLU A 11 2.35 30.47 3.00
CA GLU A 11 3.58 30.74 2.24
C GLU A 11 4.81 30.78 3.17
N PHE A 12 4.66 31.31 4.39
CA PHE A 12 5.70 31.25 5.41
C PHE A 12 6.01 29.81 5.84
N PHE A 13 4.97 28.99 6.08
CA PHE A 13 5.12 27.57 6.42
C PHE A 13 5.74 26.75 5.29
N ASP A 14 5.42 27.07 4.04
CA ASP A 14 6.05 26.48 2.87
C ASP A 14 7.54 26.86 2.79
N THR A 15 7.85 28.15 2.93
CA THR A 15 9.23 28.67 2.84
C THR A 15 10.14 28.15 3.96
N VAL A 16 9.61 27.99 5.17
CA VAL A 16 10.37 27.42 6.30
C VAL A 16 10.51 25.89 6.20
N GLY A 17 9.87 25.26 5.22
CA GLY A 17 9.93 23.82 4.99
C GLY A 17 9.07 23.01 5.96
N LEU A 18 7.99 23.58 6.52
CA LEU A 18 7.10 22.84 7.42
C LEU A 18 6.52 21.60 6.73
N TYR A 19 6.08 21.74 5.48
CA TYR A 19 5.47 20.64 4.72
C TYR A 19 6.50 19.61 4.26
N ASP A 20 7.66 20.05 3.80
CA ASP A 20 8.69 19.16 3.25
C ASP A 20 9.55 18.50 4.34
N VAL A 21 9.67 19.08 5.53
CA VAL A 21 10.56 18.57 6.59
C VAL A 21 9.76 18.02 7.76
N VAL A 22 8.82 18.80 8.29
CA VAL A 22 8.14 18.46 9.56
C VAL A 22 7.06 17.40 9.37
N LEU A 23 6.29 17.44 8.27
CA LEU A 23 5.30 16.39 8.00
C LEU A 23 5.92 14.99 7.84
N PRO A 24 6.92 14.78 6.94
CA PRO A 24 7.56 13.46 6.82
C PRO A 24 8.30 13.06 8.10
N PHE A 25 8.87 14.02 8.84
CA PHE A 25 9.46 13.75 10.16
C PHE A 25 8.45 13.12 11.11
N ILE A 26 7.29 13.76 11.31
CA ILE A 26 6.25 13.28 12.22
C ILE A 26 5.74 11.91 11.75
N LEU A 27 5.52 11.74 10.45
CA LEU A 27 5.05 10.48 9.88
C LEU A 27 6.02 9.32 10.18
N VAL A 28 7.30 9.49 9.86
CA VAL A 28 8.33 8.45 10.08
C VAL A 28 8.54 8.19 11.57
N PHE A 29 8.54 9.25 12.38
CA PHE A 29 8.64 9.15 13.84
C PHE A 29 7.50 8.30 14.40
N THR A 30 6.25 8.63 14.07
CA THR A 30 5.06 7.94 14.58
C THR A 30 5.02 6.48 14.14
N ILE A 31 5.32 6.20 12.87
CA ILE A 31 5.33 4.81 12.36
C ILE A 31 6.43 4.00 13.06
N THR A 32 7.65 4.54 13.13
CA THR A 32 8.77 3.85 13.78
C THR A 32 8.49 3.62 15.26
N PHE A 33 8.00 4.64 15.97
CA PHE A 33 7.62 4.54 17.38
C PHE A 33 6.55 3.47 17.60
N ALA A 34 5.49 3.47 16.80
CA ALA A 34 4.41 2.50 16.90
C ALA A 34 4.89 1.06 16.62
N ILE A 35 5.78 0.88 15.64
CA ILE A 35 6.40 -0.42 15.37
C ILE A 35 7.21 -0.89 16.58
N LEU A 36 8.07 -0.03 17.15
CA LEU A 36 8.89 -0.37 18.33
C LEU A 36 8.01 -0.68 19.58
N GLU A 37 6.92 0.06 19.76
CA GLU A 37 5.97 -0.16 20.87
C GLU A 37 5.19 -1.47 20.67
N LYS A 38 4.73 -1.78 19.45
CA LYS A 38 3.99 -3.01 19.17
C LYS A 38 4.87 -4.27 19.22
N THR A 39 6.10 -4.17 18.72
CA THR A 39 7.04 -5.30 18.66
C THR A 39 7.80 -5.56 19.95
N LYS A 40 7.87 -4.56 20.85
CA LYS A 40 8.60 -4.65 22.12
C LYS A 40 10.09 -5.01 21.96
N VAL A 41 10.69 -4.64 20.82
CA VAL A 41 12.06 -5.05 20.46
C VAL A 41 13.14 -4.54 21.42
N LEU A 42 12.94 -3.36 22.03
CA LEU A 42 13.85 -2.79 23.03
C LEU A 42 13.58 -3.31 24.45
N GLY A 43 12.74 -4.34 24.57
CA GLY A 43 12.35 -4.96 25.83
C GLY A 43 11.22 -4.25 26.56
N THR A 44 10.86 -4.85 27.70
CA THR A 44 9.85 -4.34 28.62
C THR A 44 10.44 -4.09 30.00
N GLU A 45 9.88 -3.13 30.72
CA GLU A 45 10.19 -2.80 32.10
C GLU A 45 8.98 -3.10 32.98
N GLN A 46 9.23 -3.57 34.21
CA GLN A 46 8.19 -3.86 35.19
C GLN A 46 7.84 -2.57 35.92
N VAL A 47 6.79 -1.89 35.46
CA VAL A 47 6.28 -0.68 36.11
C VAL A 47 5.00 -1.05 36.85
N HIS A 48 5.01 -0.96 38.19
CA HIS A 48 3.90 -1.37 39.05
C HIS A 48 3.46 -2.84 38.88
N GLY A 49 4.40 -3.75 38.64
CA GLY A 49 4.11 -5.19 38.50
C GLY A 49 3.52 -5.61 37.15
N HIS A 50 3.36 -4.68 36.21
CA HIS A 50 2.91 -4.96 34.86
C HIS A 50 4.04 -4.73 33.84
N PRO A 51 4.23 -5.64 32.87
CA PRO A 51 5.23 -5.48 31.83
C PRO A 51 4.81 -4.39 30.86
N GLN A 52 5.51 -3.25 30.89
CA GLN A 52 5.32 -2.13 29.97
C GLN A 52 6.52 -1.98 29.03
N THR A 53 6.30 -1.50 27.81
CA THR A 53 7.39 -1.19 26.90
C THR A 53 8.18 0.02 27.37
N ARG A 54 9.47 0.05 27.08
CA ARG A 54 10.35 1.18 27.41
C ARG A 54 10.08 2.38 26.47
N LYS A 55 8.98 3.09 26.70
CA LYS A 55 8.49 4.17 25.82
C LYS A 55 9.53 5.26 25.56
N ASN A 56 10.30 5.64 26.58
CA ASN A 56 11.34 6.67 26.45
C ASN A 56 12.45 6.23 25.49
N LEU A 57 12.88 4.97 25.54
CA LEU A 57 13.85 4.42 24.59
C LEU A 57 13.27 4.31 23.19
N ASN A 58 12.04 3.80 23.05
CA ASN A 58 11.36 3.74 21.76
C ASN A 58 11.24 5.13 21.12
N ALA A 59 10.92 6.16 21.90
CA ALA A 59 10.81 7.54 21.43
C ALA A 59 12.17 8.09 20.97
N MET A 60 13.24 7.89 21.75
CA MET A 60 14.59 8.34 21.37
C MET A 60 15.07 7.66 20.08
N VAL A 61 14.87 6.35 19.94
CA VAL A 61 15.26 5.63 18.72
C VAL A 61 14.44 6.08 17.52
N ALA A 62 13.11 6.18 17.66
CA ALA A 62 12.25 6.66 16.58
C ALA A 62 12.60 8.08 16.14
N PHE A 63 12.97 8.96 17.09
CA PHE A 63 13.41 10.32 16.83
C PHE A 63 14.70 10.37 16.03
N VAL A 64 15.70 9.57 16.39
CA VAL A 64 16.96 9.50 15.63
C VAL A 64 16.70 8.96 14.21
N VAL A 65 15.90 7.91 14.08
CA VAL A 65 15.54 7.33 12.77
C VAL A 65 14.82 8.35 11.90
N SER A 66 13.83 9.09 12.43
CA SER A 66 13.12 10.10 11.66
C SER A 66 14.02 11.26 11.24
N PHE A 67 14.95 11.70 12.10
CA PHE A 67 15.97 12.69 11.71
C PHE A 67 16.89 12.19 10.59
N LEU A 68 17.35 10.93 10.65
CA LEU A 68 18.19 10.35 9.60
C LEU A 68 17.47 10.29 8.25
N VAL A 69 16.17 9.96 8.26
CA VAL A 69 15.36 9.93 7.04
C VAL A 69 15.18 11.33 6.46
N VAL A 70 14.87 12.32 7.31
CA VAL A 70 14.61 13.70 6.87
C VAL A 70 15.88 14.43 6.44
N ALA A 71 17.04 14.07 6.99
CA ALA A 71 18.33 14.58 6.53
C ALA A 71 18.62 14.22 5.06
N SER A 72 17.97 13.19 4.52
CA SER A 72 18.05 12.83 3.11
C SER A 72 16.90 13.46 2.31
N SER A 73 17.21 14.56 1.61
CA SER A 73 16.26 15.24 0.72
C SER A 73 15.63 14.30 -0.31
N ARG A 74 16.38 13.30 -0.79
CA ARG A 74 15.86 12.27 -1.71
C ARG A 74 14.82 11.36 -1.06
N LEU A 75 15.04 10.95 0.19
CA LEU A 75 14.07 10.10 0.88
C LEU A 75 12.79 10.87 1.17
N VAL A 76 12.91 12.13 1.59
CA VAL A 76 11.78 13.05 1.78
C VAL A 76 10.98 13.20 0.49
N GLU A 77 11.63 13.48 -0.64
CA GLU A 77 10.97 13.61 -1.94
C GLU A 77 10.18 12.34 -2.32
N ILE A 78 10.79 11.16 -2.11
CA ILE A 78 10.14 9.88 -2.38
C ILE A 78 8.93 9.69 -1.45
N VAL A 79 9.08 9.92 -0.15
CA VAL A 79 7.98 9.76 0.83
C VAL A 79 6.82 10.69 0.50
N THR A 80 7.09 11.96 0.19
CA THR A 80 6.06 12.94 -0.17
C THR A 80 5.35 12.56 -1.46
N ARG A 81 6.09 12.13 -2.49
CA ARG A 81 5.51 11.66 -3.76
C ARG A 81 4.62 10.43 -3.55
N VAL A 82 5.14 9.40 -2.88
CA VAL A 82 4.38 8.17 -2.59
C VAL A 82 3.12 8.50 -1.78
N SER A 83 3.22 9.37 -0.78
CA SER A 83 2.07 9.75 0.05
C SER A 83 0.98 10.44 -0.78
N GLY A 84 1.36 11.37 -1.67
CA GLY A 84 0.42 12.02 -2.59
C GLY A 84 -0.28 11.03 -3.52
N ASP A 85 0.49 10.14 -4.15
CA ASP A 85 -0.04 9.12 -5.06
C ASP A 85 -0.96 8.11 -4.32
N MET A 86 -0.61 7.74 -3.08
CA MET A 86 -1.44 6.88 -2.23
C MET A 86 -2.79 7.53 -1.90
N VAL A 87 -2.81 8.84 -1.61
CA VAL A 87 -4.05 9.59 -1.33
C VAL A 87 -4.93 9.62 -2.58
N ILE A 88 -4.36 9.87 -3.76
CA ILE A 88 -5.09 9.85 -5.02
C ILE A 88 -5.68 8.46 -5.29
N LEU A 89 -4.89 7.40 -5.08
CA LEU A 89 -5.35 6.02 -5.25
C LEU A 89 -6.48 5.68 -4.26
N LEU A 90 -6.37 6.09 -2.99
CA LEU A 90 -7.44 5.92 -2.00
C LEU A 90 -8.71 6.67 -2.42
N MET A 91 -8.58 7.91 -2.88
CA MET A 91 -9.71 8.71 -3.36
C MET A 91 -10.38 8.03 -4.56
N LEU A 92 -9.60 7.54 -5.53
CA LEU A 92 -10.12 6.77 -6.67
C LEU A 92 -10.85 5.51 -6.20
N SER A 93 -10.31 4.82 -5.20
CA SER A 93 -10.93 3.62 -4.62
C SER A 93 -12.27 3.92 -3.97
N VAL A 94 -12.34 5.02 -3.21
CA VAL A 94 -13.59 5.49 -2.59
C VAL A 94 -14.60 5.87 -3.66
N LEU A 95 -14.20 6.64 -4.69
CA LEU A 95 -15.06 7.02 -5.81
C LEU A 95 -15.58 5.79 -6.57
N PHE A 96 -14.72 4.79 -6.79
CA PHE A 96 -15.11 3.52 -7.38
C PHE A 96 -16.13 2.77 -6.51
N LEU A 97 -15.90 2.66 -5.20
CA LEU A 97 -16.84 2.01 -4.28
C LEU A 97 -18.18 2.75 -4.20
N LEU A 98 -18.19 4.09 -4.28
CA LEU A 98 -19.40 4.88 -4.36
C LEU A 98 -20.17 4.63 -5.66
N LEU A 99 -19.46 4.54 -6.79
CA LEU A 99 -20.06 4.19 -8.09
C LEU A 99 -20.63 2.77 -8.08
N VAL A 100 -19.92 1.80 -7.52
CA VAL A 100 -20.43 0.42 -7.38
C VAL A 100 -21.62 0.38 -6.43
N GLY A 101 -21.54 1.10 -5.30
CA GLY A 101 -22.60 1.21 -4.31
C GLY A 101 -23.87 1.85 -4.87
N SER A 102 -23.77 2.79 -5.82
CA SER A 102 -24.94 3.40 -6.46
C SER A 102 -25.71 2.45 -7.38
N PHE A 103 -25.10 1.34 -7.80
CA PHE A 103 -25.76 0.26 -8.54
C PHE A 103 -26.37 -0.81 -7.62
N MET A 104 -26.15 -0.75 -6.30
CA MET A 104 -26.74 -1.67 -5.32
C MET A 104 -28.02 -1.07 -4.72
N LYS A 105 -28.97 -1.94 -4.31
CA LYS A 105 -30.23 -1.49 -3.70
C LYS A 105 -29.99 -0.93 -2.30
N GLU A 106 -30.76 0.09 -1.91
CA GLU A 106 -30.71 0.68 -0.57
C GLU A 106 -30.90 -0.40 0.51
N GLY A 107 -29.96 -0.47 1.46
CA GLY A 107 -30.03 -1.34 2.64
C GLY A 107 -29.09 -2.54 2.63
N ASP A 108 -28.51 -2.91 1.48
CA ASP A 108 -27.48 -3.95 1.44
C ASP A 108 -26.09 -3.36 1.66
N PRO A 109 -25.28 -3.87 2.62
CA PRO A 109 -23.92 -3.39 2.79
C PRO A 109 -23.11 -3.72 1.54
N VAL A 110 -22.36 -2.74 1.04
CA VAL A 110 -21.47 -2.83 -0.13
C VAL A 110 -20.26 -3.69 0.22
N TYR A 111 -20.49 -4.98 0.37
CA TYR A 111 -19.43 -5.99 0.38
C TYR A 111 -19.31 -6.48 -1.05
N LEU A 112 -18.18 -6.15 -1.70
CA LEU A 112 -17.70 -6.94 -2.82
C LEU A 112 -17.62 -8.39 -2.32
N LYS A 113 -18.54 -9.26 -2.72
CA LYS A 113 -18.52 -10.69 -2.35
C LYS A 113 -17.95 -11.50 -3.52
N GLY A 114 -17.11 -12.48 -3.21
CA GLY A 114 -16.57 -13.43 -4.20
C GLY A 114 -15.44 -12.85 -5.07
N GLY A 115 -15.37 -13.28 -6.33
CA GLY A 115 -14.25 -12.98 -7.25
C GLY A 115 -14.00 -11.50 -7.51
N TRP A 116 -15.04 -10.65 -7.43
CA TRP A 116 -14.91 -9.19 -7.55
C TRP A 116 -14.09 -8.56 -6.42
N GLN A 117 -14.17 -9.10 -5.20
CA GLN A 117 -13.36 -8.66 -4.06
C GLN A 117 -11.89 -8.98 -4.28
N THR A 118 -11.61 -10.21 -4.73
CA THR A 118 -10.24 -10.66 -5.01
C THR A 118 -9.63 -9.87 -6.16
N PHE A 119 -10.39 -9.61 -7.22
CA PHE A 119 -9.96 -8.79 -8.35
C PHE A 119 -9.66 -7.34 -7.92
N PHE A 120 -10.57 -6.72 -7.16
CA PHE A 120 -10.37 -5.36 -6.66
C PHE A 120 -9.15 -5.28 -5.72
N MET A 121 -9.00 -6.23 -4.79
CA MET A 121 -7.84 -6.31 -3.89
C MET A 121 -6.53 -6.49 -4.67
N ALA A 122 -6.53 -7.33 -5.71
CA ALA A 122 -5.37 -7.53 -6.57
C ALA A 122 -5.00 -6.26 -7.34
N ILE A 123 -5.98 -5.57 -7.94
CA ILE A 123 -5.73 -4.28 -8.64
C ILE A 123 -5.17 -3.24 -7.68
N MET A 124 -5.75 -3.13 -6.48
CA MET A 124 -5.28 -2.19 -5.46
C MET A 124 -3.85 -2.49 -5.01
N PHE A 125 -3.54 -3.76 -4.77
CA PHE A 125 -2.20 -4.19 -4.42
C PHE A 125 -1.21 -3.89 -5.54
N ILE A 126 -1.56 -4.23 -6.79
CA ILE A 126 -0.74 -3.92 -7.97
C ILE A 126 -0.55 -2.41 -8.10
N GLY A 127 -1.61 -1.61 -7.95
CA GLY A 127 -1.54 -0.15 -8.00
C GLY A 127 -0.58 0.43 -6.96
N ILE A 128 -0.64 -0.04 -5.71
CA ILE A 128 0.30 0.36 -4.66
C ILE A 128 1.73 -0.03 -5.04
N VAL A 129 1.96 -1.27 -5.47
CA VAL A 129 3.29 -1.74 -5.89
C VAL A 129 3.83 -0.91 -7.07
N LEU A 130 2.99 -0.58 -8.05
CA LEU A 130 3.35 0.25 -9.19
C LEU A 130 3.70 1.69 -8.78
N ILE A 131 2.94 2.29 -7.85
CA ILE A 131 3.27 3.61 -7.29
C ILE A 131 4.64 3.57 -6.60
N PHE A 132 4.90 2.57 -5.76
CA PHE A 132 6.20 2.42 -5.11
C PHE A 132 7.34 2.25 -6.11
N LEU A 133 7.17 1.40 -7.13
CA LEU A 133 8.18 1.18 -8.17
C LEU A 133 8.41 2.42 -9.06
N ASN A 134 7.37 3.22 -9.30
CA ASN A 134 7.46 4.48 -10.06
C ASN A 134 8.07 5.62 -9.23
N ALA A 135 7.82 5.64 -7.92
CA ALA A 135 8.32 6.70 -7.04
C ALA A 135 9.84 6.62 -6.83
N ILE A 136 10.42 5.42 -6.86
CA ILE A 136 11.86 5.23 -6.72
C ILE A 136 12.54 5.51 -8.08
N LYS A 137 13.07 6.72 -8.23
CA LYS A 137 13.83 7.17 -9.40
C LYS A 137 15.33 7.15 -9.10
N ASP A 138 16.11 6.59 -10.02
CA ASP A 138 17.57 6.68 -10.01
C ASP A 138 18.00 8.14 -10.36
N PRO A 139 19.17 8.65 -9.91
CA PRO A 139 19.71 9.95 -10.33
C PRO A 139 19.67 10.26 -11.85
N ASN A 140 19.57 9.25 -12.71
CA ASN A 140 19.39 9.42 -14.16
C ASN A 140 17.93 9.64 -14.60
N GLY A 141 16.98 9.78 -13.67
CA GLY A 141 15.55 9.98 -13.95
C GLY A 141 14.79 8.72 -14.36
N VAL A 142 15.48 7.57 -14.45
CA VAL A 142 14.89 6.27 -14.82
C VAL A 142 14.24 5.64 -13.60
N THR A 143 12.98 5.25 -13.70
CA THR A 143 12.25 4.58 -12.62
C THR A 143 12.66 3.10 -12.50
N TRP A 144 12.41 2.45 -11.36
CA TRP A 144 12.55 1.00 -11.27
C TRP A 144 11.62 0.27 -12.23
N LEU A 145 10.44 0.85 -12.51
CA LEU A 145 9.53 0.34 -13.52
C LEU A 145 10.16 0.39 -14.92
N ASP A 146 10.80 1.50 -15.28
CA ASP A 146 11.53 1.63 -16.55
C ASP A 146 12.71 0.67 -16.59
N ARG A 147 13.43 0.46 -15.49
CA ARG A 147 14.53 -0.51 -15.44
C ARG A 147 14.02 -1.94 -15.60
N PHE A 148 12.90 -2.29 -14.96
CA PHE A 148 12.25 -3.58 -15.14
C PHE A 148 11.76 -3.76 -16.57
N TRP A 149 11.09 -2.75 -17.14
CA TRP A 149 10.60 -2.77 -18.50
C TRP A 149 11.73 -2.83 -19.52
N ASN A 150 12.82 -2.08 -19.29
CA ASN A 150 14.03 -2.13 -20.08
C ASN A 150 14.78 -3.46 -19.89
N PHE A 151 14.76 -4.09 -18.71
CA PHE A 151 15.37 -5.40 -18.49
C PHE A 151 14.59 -6.51 -19.21
N VAL A 152 13.26 -6.47 -19.10
CA VAL A 152 12.34 -7.37 -19.81
C VAL A 152 12.45 -7.18 -21.33
N SER A 153 12.55 -5.93 -21.82
CA SER A 153 12.65 -5.65 -23.26
C SER A 153 14.07 -5.74 -23.85
N ARG A 154 15.13 -5.50 -23.06
CA ARG A 154 16.54 -5.66 -23.49
C ARG A 154 17.06 -7.08 -23.29
N GLY A 155 16.33 -7.94 -22.60
CA GLY A 155 16.72 -9.32 -22.31
C GLY A 155 16.96 -10.19 -23.56
N GLN A 156 16.33 -9.91 -24.70
CA GLN A 156 16.63 -10.49 -26.03
C GLN A 156 15.57 -10.02 -27.06
N GLY A 157 15.99 -9.52 -28.24
CA GLY A 157 15.17 -9.39 -29.47
C GLY A 157 13.72 -8.91 -29.30
N GLY A 158 13.53 -7.59 -29.21
CA GLY A 158 12.32 -6.88 -28.71
C GLY A 158 10.93 -7.26 -29.22
N ASP A 159 10.80 -8.02 -30.30
CA ASP A 159 9.48 -8.41 -30.83
C ASP A 159 9.05 -9.82 -30.39
N SER A 160 10.00 -10.74 -30.21
CA SER A 160 9.69 -12.14 -29.90
C SER A 160 9.34 -12.34 -28.42
N VAL A 161 10.06 -11.68 -27.51
CA VAL A 161 9.77 -11.73 -26.07
C VAL A 161 8.46 -11.01 -25.75
N GLY A 162 8.17 -9.91 -26.46
CA GLY A 162 6.88 -9.22 -26.38
C GLY A 162 5.72 -10.12 -26.80
N ALA A 163 5.86 -10.84 -27.92
CA ALA A 163 4.85 -11.81 -28.37
C ALA A 163 4.66 -12.97 -27.39
N ILE A 164 5.74 -13.49 -26.79
CA ILE A 164 5.68 -14.59 -25.81
C ILE A 164 5.02 -14.11 -24.50
N ILE A 165 5.36 -12.93 -24.00
CA ILE A 165 4.73 -12.36 -22.80
C ILE A 165 3.25 -12.09 -23.05
N LEU A 166 2.89 -11.52 -24.20
CA LEU A 166 1.50 -11.29 -24.58
C LEU A 166 0.74 -12.61 -24.66
N LEU A 167 1.35 -13.67 -25.21
CA LEU A 167 0.76 -15.00 -25.31
C LEU A 167 0.62 -15.67 -23.93
N ILE A 168 1.61 -15.54 -23.04
CA ILE A 168 1.52 -16.02 -21.65
C ILE A 168 0.43 -15.25 -20.89
N LEU A 169 0.35 -13.93 -21.04
CA LEU A 169 -0.66 -13.10 -20.39
C LEU A 169 -2.05 -13.47 -20.91
N PHE A 170 -2.20 -13.75 -22.21
CA PHE A 170 -3.43 -14.23 -22.81
C PHE A 170 -3.83 -15.61 -22.26
N ILE A 171 -2.89 -16.56 -22.13
CA ILE A 171 -3.13 -17.88 -21.53
C ILE A 171 -3.52 -17.75 -20.07
N LEU A 172 -2.84 -16.90 -19.30
CA LEU A 172 -3.17 -16.66 -17.89
C LEU A 172 -4.53 -16.00 -17.74
N PHE A 173 -4.89 -15.09 -18.64
CA PHE A 173 -6.18 -14.42 -18.64
C PHE A 173 -7.32 -15.40 -18.98
N ILE A 174 -7.12 -16.27 -19.98
CA ILE A 174 -8.04 -17.37 -20.30
C ILE A 174 -8.13 -18.33 -19.11
N ALA A 175 -7.01 -18.74 -18.52
CA ALA A 175 -6.99 -19.64 -17.37
C ALA A 175 -7.68 -19.03 -16.14
N TYR A 176 -7.57 -17.72 -15.94
CA TYR A 176 -8.25 -16.99 -14.87
C TYR A 176 -9.75 -16.87 -15.12
N ILE A 177 -10.18 -16.60 -16.36
CA ILE A 177 -11.59 -16.50 -16.74
C ILE A 177 -12.28 -17.88 -16.75
N VAL A 178 -11.59 -18.91 -17.22
CA VAL A 178 -12.10 -20.29 -17.30
C VAL A 178 -12.12 -20.97 -15.92
N ARG A 179 -11.39 -20.43 -14.93
CA ARG A 179 -11.51 -20.90 -13.55
C ARG A 179 -12.86 -20.48 -12.96
N GLU A 180 -13.87 -21.33 -13.11
CA GLU A 180 -15.11 -21.21 -12.37
C GLU A 180 -14.85 -21.38 -10.86
N PRO A 181 -15.48 -20.57 -9.98
CA PRO A 181 -15.40 -20.76 -8.54
C PRO A 181 -16.29 -21.94 -8.15
N GLY A 182 -15.76 -23.16 -8.21
CA GLY A 182 -16.53 -24.38 -8.01
C GLY A 182 -15.81 -25.45 -7.21
N LYS A 183 -16.14 -25.51 -5.90
CA LYS A 183 -16.08 -26.66 -4.98
C LYS A 183 -14.69 -27.14 -4.51
N ALA A 184 -14.31 -26.65 -3.34
CA ALA A 184 -13.59 -27.45 -2.35
C ALA A 184 -14.46 -27.52 -1.08
N ASP A 185 -14.44 -28.69 -0.44
CA ASP A 185 -14.97 -29.04 0.89
C ASP A 185 -16.46 -29.34 1.03
N LYS A 186 -16.86 -30.59 0.70
CA LYS A 186 -17.81 -31.41 1.48
C LYS A 186 -17.68 -32.90 1.11
N GLU A 187 -16.61 -33.56 1.52
CA GLU A 187 -16.57 -35.03 1.62
C GLU A 187 -15.80 -35.41 2.89
N GLU A 188 -16.46 -35.30 4.05
CA GLU A 188 -16.12 -36.07 5.28
C GLU A 188 -17.19 -35.82 6.36
N HIS A 189 -18.44 -36.22 6.09
CA HIS A 189 -19.38 -36.67 7.13
C HIS A 189 -20.67 -37.17 6.46
N GLY A 190 -20.87 -38.49 6.41
CA GLY A 190 -22.12 -39.05 5.90
C GLY A 190 -22.14 -40.53 5.53
N GLU A 191 -21.48 -41.43 6.27
CA GLU A 191 -21.96 -42.81 6.40
C GLU A 191 -22.66 -42.85 7.77
N GLY A 192 -23.93 -43.22 7.98
CA GLY A 192 -24.84 -43.99 7.14
C GLY A 192 -25.64 -44.92 8.06
N GLU A 193 -26.31 -44.38 9.10
CA GLU A 193 -27.37 -45.10 9.79
C GLU A 193 -28.62 -45.09 8.89
N SER A 194 -28.96 -46.21 8.26
CA SER A 194 -30.33 -46.66 7.99
C SER A 194 -30.32 -47.95 7.17
N HIS A 195 -30.48 -49.10 7.84
CA HIS A 195 -31.15 -50.25 7.25
C HIS A 195 -31.96 -50.94 8.35
N GLY A 196 -33.23 -50.57 8.43
CA GLY A 196 -34.29 -51.40 8.98
C GLY A 196 -35.12 -51.93 7.82
N HIS A 197 -35.06 -53.24 7.59
CA HIS A 197 -36.12 -54.12 7.11
C HIS A 197 -35.75 -55.55 7.47
#